data_AF-A0AAU8KJ42-F1
#
_entry.id   AF-A0AAU8KJ42-F1
#
_cell.length_a   1.000
_cell.length_b   1.000
_cell.length_c   1.000
_cell.angle_alpha   90.00
_cell.angle_beta   90.00
_cell.angle_gamma   90.00
#
_symmetry.space_group_name_H-M   'P 1'
#
loop_
_entity.id
_entity.type
_entity.pdbx_description
1 polymer ?
#
loop_
_entity_poly.entity_id
_entity_poly.type
_entity_poly.pdbx_seq_one_letter_code
_entity_poly.pdbx_strand_id
1 'polypeptide(L)'
;MQLSHGGETSPTGAPVARWSVEQVLALAPDASSRKAGTRLGAAGPWSGTGCDATGAVWGLCKGSGSTPYRTVVDTTGPAYACSCPSRKFPCKHALGLLLLRASDDAAFRPAEPADWVATWLAGRRARAAQKGGSSVAGGDGARGPVDTDAARKRAERRAERVTGGAQELEQRLGDLLRGGLAATDRSGYGLWEETAARMVDAQAPGLAARVRELGAITGSGAGWPVRLLEECALLHLLDTAWLGRDRLPDPLAATVRTRVGLPMSAEGPPVRDHWLVLAQYDTPDGKIVTRRIWLYGRGSGRTALLLSFGAAGRSPDRALPVGATIDAELTPYPGGGQLRAEPGEQFGTTASAGPPPGIAAAAAPAVYGNALREDPWLEAWPVTLRDVIPVPSKDGWQLADAHAGAQAGAHADADADADAQADSTADEPADGPADARTGSALPIAPAALSRPGLWKLVALSGGGPVTVFGELGHRGFDPFAAWDPGEREEGGGTTGGSLVQLV
;
A
#
# COMPACT_ATOMS: atom_id res chain seq x y z
N MET A 1 32.62 -38.69 -41.86
CA MET A 1 32.12 -38.98 -40.50
C MET A 1 32.22 -37.69 -39.71
N GLN A 2 31.17 -36.86 -39.79
CA GLN A 2 31.04 -35.57 -39.11
C GLN A 2 30.47 -35.83 -37.70
N LEU A 3 31.05 -35.22 -36.67
CA LEU A 3 30.41 -35.08 -35.37
C LEU A 3 30.10 -33.59 -35.17
N SER A 4 28.82 -33.28 -35.27
CA SER A 4 28.21 -31.98 -35.02
C SER A 4 28.13 -31.72 -33.52
N HIS A 5 28.73 -30.62 -33.07
CA HIS A 5 28.42 -30.03 -31.77
C HIS A 5 27.01 -29.43 -31.82
N GLY A 6 26.09 -30.02 -31.05
CA GLY A 6 24.77 -29.45 -30.79
C GLY A 6 24.93 -28.20 -29.93
N GLY A 7 24.64 -27.04 -30.51
CA GLY A 7 24.49 -25.80 -29.77
C GLY A 7 23.24 -25.88 -28.90
N GLU A 8 23.43 -25.79 -27.59
CA GLU A 8 22.36 -25.51 -26.65
C GLU A 8 21.72 -24.17 -27.02
N THR A 9 20.43 -24.21 -27.33
CA THR A 9 19.61 -23.03 -27.57
C THR A 9 19.49 -22.25 -26.25
N SER A 10 20.01 -21.02 -26.24
CA SER A 10 19.74 -20.03 -25.19
C SER A 10 18.24 -19.98 -24.87
N PRO A 11 17.85 -19.83 -23.58
CA PRO A 11 16.44 -19.70 -23.22
C PRO A 11 15.88 -18.45 -23.89
N THR A 12 14.91 -18.66 -24.78
CA THR A 12 14.14 -17.59 -25.40
C THR A 12 13.36 -16.90 -24.28
N GLY A 13 13.71 -15.65 -23.97
CA GLY A 13 13.07 -14.88 -22.90
C GLY A 13 11.56 -14.87 -23.08
N ALA A 14 10.83 -15.18 -22.01
CA ALA A 14 9.38 -15.09 -21.99
C ALA A 14 8.95 -13.67 -22.42
N PRO A 15 7.93 -13.53 -23.29
CA PRO A 15 7.48 -12.22 -23.74
C PRO A 15 6.99 -11.40 -22.54
N VAL A 16 7.57 -10.21 -22.37
CA VAL A 16 7.16 -9.24 -21.35
C VAL A 16 5.67 -8.94 -21.50
N ALA A 17 4.90 -9.16 -20.44
CA ALA A 17 3.45 -9.04 -20.48
C ALA A 17 3.00 -7.61 -20.83
N ARG A 18 2.08 -7.48 -21.80
CA ARG A 18 1.50 -6.21 -22.25
C ARG A 18 0.58 -5.63 -21.16
N TRP A 19 0.68 -4.33 -20.93
CA TRP A 19 -0.23 -3.64 -20.01
C TRP A 19 -1.56 -3.28 -20.69
N SER A 20 -2.66 -3.41 -19.95
CA SER A 20 -3.97 -2.96 -20.41
C SER A 20 -4.08 -1.43 -20.41
N VAL A 21 -5.07 -0.90 -21.14
CA VAL A 21 -5.37 0.54 -21.15
C VAL A 21 -5.63 1.05 -19.73
N GLU A 22 -6.38 0.29 -18.94
CA GLU A 22 -6.71 0.63 -17.55
C GLU A 22 -5.46 0.69 -16.67
N GLN A 23 -4.57 -0.31 -16.80
CA GLN A 23 -3.28 -0.34 -16.10
C GLN A 23 -2.42 0.88 -16.42
N VAL A 24 -2.37 1.29 -17.69
CA VAL A 24 -1.62 2.49 -18.10
C VAL A 24 -2.26 3.77 -17.54
N LEU A 25 -3.60 3.88 -17.54
CA LEU A 25 -4.28 5.05 -16.98
C LEU A 25 -4.10 5.16 -15.46
N ALA A 26 -3.94 4.03 -14.76
CA ALA A 26 -3.65 4.00 -13.32
C ALA A 26 -2.26 4.57 -12.98
N LEU A 27 -1.31 4.58 -13.91
CA LEU A 27 0.01 5.20 -13.73
C LEU A 27 -0.03 6.74 -13.73
N ALA A 28 -1.14 7.35 -14.18
CA ALA A 28 -1.21 8.79 -14.35
C ALA A 28 -1.06 9.53 -13.01
N PRO A 29 -0.12 10.50 -12.89
CA PRO A 29 0.14 11.20 -11.63
C PRO A 29 -1.02 12.11 -11.19
N ASP A 30 -1.93 12.46 -12.10
CA ASP A 30 -3.16 13.21 -11.82
C ASP A 30 -4.14 13.11 -13.00
N ALA A 31 -5.38 13.56 -12.80
CA ALA A 31 -6.45 13.52 -13.81
C ALA A 31 -6.13 14.35 -15.07
N SER A 32 -5.37 15.44 -14.95
CA SER A 32 -5.01 16.29 -16.09
C SER A 32 -3.97 15.58 -16.97
N SER A 33 -2.95 14.99 -16.34
CA SER A 33 -1.96 14.11 -16.97
C SER A 33 -2.64 12.93 -17.67
N ARG A 34 -3.64 12.30 -17.03
CA ARG A 34 -4.45 11.21 -17.62
C ARG A 34 -5.15 11.68 -18.90
N LYS A 35 -5.95 12.75 -18.83
CA LYS A 35 -6.70 13.29 -19.98
C LYS A 35 -5.79 13.77 -21.12
N ALA A 36 -4.61 14.30 -20.78
CA ALA A 36 -3.62 14.72 -21.77
C ALA A 36 -2.92 13.52 -22.43
N GLY A 37 -2.61 12.47 -21.65
CA GLY A 37 -2.03 11.23 -22.15
C GLY A 37 -2.98 10.48 -23.07
N THR A 38 -4.27 10.37 -22.72
CA THR A 38 -5.29 9.73 -23.57
C THR A 38 -5.38 10.37 -24.96
N ARG A 39 -5.26 11.70 -25.06
CA ARG A 39 -5.24 12.41 -26.34
C ARG A 39 -4.03 12.08 -27.22
N LEU A 40 -2.95 11.59 -26.61
CA LEU A 40 -1.74 11.14 -27.30
C LEU A 40 -1.73 9.62 -27.52
N GLY A 41 -2.74 8.87 -27.08
CA GLY A 41 -2.81 7.40 -27.22
C GLY A 41 -3.19 6.89 -28.60
N ALA A 42 -3.05 7.70 -29.65
CA ALA A 42 -3.37 7.34 -31.04
C ALA A 42 -2.10 7.49 -31.91
N ALA A 43 -2.02 6.79 -33.05
CA ALA A 43 -0.79 6.72 -33.86
C ALA A 43 -0.36 8.10 -34.43
N GLY A 44 -1.30 8.99 -34.75
CA GLY A 44 -1.05 10.26 -35.45
C GLY A 44 0.07 11.16 -34.88
N PRO A 45 0.14 11.45 -33.57
CA PRO A 45 1.22 12.24 -32.97
C PRO A 45 2.58 11.53 -32.89
N TRP A 46 2.68 10.24 -33.23
CA TRP A 46 3.89 9.45 -33.04
C TRP A 46 4.59 9.10 -34.34
N SER A 47 5.92 9.08 -34.30
CA SER A 47 6.78 8.53 -35.33
C SER A 47 7.97 7.81 -34.71
N GLY A 48 8.69 6.99 -35.49
CA GLY A 48 9.86 6.26 -35.01
C GLY A 48 9.56 5.37 -33.80
N THR A 49 8.35 4.79 -33.75
CA THR A 49 7.94 3.88 -32.67
C THR A 49 8.62 2.53 -32.82
N GLY A 50 9.01 1.96 -31.69
CA GLY A 50 9.61 0.63 -31.66
C GLY A 50 9.54 0.03 -30.27
N CYS A 51 9.74 -1.27 -30.21
CA CYS A 51 9.89 -2.01 -28.96
C CYS A 51 10.99 -3.07 -29.10
N ASP A 52 11.57 -3.48 -27.97
CA ASP A 52 12.44 -4.64 -27.91
C ASP A 52 11.79 -5.80 -27.15
N ALA A 53 12.42 -6.98 -27.20
CA ALA A 53 11.95 -8.16 -26.50
C ALA A 53 12.12 -8.08 -24.97
N THR A 54 12.90 -7.11 -24.49
CA THR A 54 13.23 -6.94 -23.06
C THR A 54 12.26 -6.00 -22.35
N GLY A 55 11.31 -5.38 -23.05
CA GLY A 55 10.31 -4.48 -22.46
C GLY A 55 10.58 -2.99 -22.67
N ALA A 56 11.58 -2.60 -23.47
CA ALA A 56 11.73 -1.21 -23.85
C ALA A 56 10.73 -0.84 -24.95
N VAL A 57 10.07 0.31 -24.80
CA VAL A 57 9.14 0.91 -25.76
C VAL A 57 9.55 2.35 -25.98
N TRP A 58 9.69 2.78 -27.23
CA TRP A 58 10.10 4.16 -27.54
C TRP A 58 9.28 4.75 -28.69
N GLY A 59 9.33 6.08 -28.78
CA GLY A 59 8.72 6.83 -29.87
C GLY A 59 9.06 8.32 -29.83
N LEU A 60 8.82 9.00 -30.95
CA LEU A 60 8.97 10.43 -31.13
C LEU A 60 7.58 11.08 -31.16
N CYS A 61 7.24 11.84 -30.13
CA CYS A 61 5.96 12.54 -30.08
C CYS A 61 6.10 13.93 -30.71
N LYS A 62 5.27 14.26 -31.70
CA LYS A 62 5.17 15.62 -32.25
C LYS A 62 4.72 16.59 -31.16
N GLY A 63 5.56 17.58 -30.86
CA GLY A 63 5.30 18.62 -29.88
C GLY A 63 4.91 19.95 -30.52
N SER A 64 4.78 20.99 -29.69
CA SER A 64 4.59 22.38 -30.15
C SER A 64 5.87 23.02 -30.72
N GLY A 65 7.03 22.37 -30.59
CA GLY A 65 8.31 22.82 -31.15
C GLY A 65 8.70 22.06 -32.41
N SER A 66 9.82 22.46 -33.02
CA SER A 66 10.37 21.85 -34.25
C SER A 66 10.98 20.47 -34.03
N THR A 67 11.41 20.14 -32.80
CA THR A 67 12.01 18.85 -32.46
C THR A 67 10.98 17.97 -31.72
N PRO A 68 10.68 16.76 -32.22
CA PRO A 68 9.81 15.81 -31.52
C PRO A 68 10.37 15.42 -30.14
N TYR A 69 9.49 15.19 -29.17
CA TYR A 69 9.89 14.70 -27.86
C TYR A 69 10.26 13.22 -27.92
N ARG A 70 11.53 12.92 -27.64
CA ARG A 70 12.02 11.55 -27.49
C ARG A 70 11.47 10.97 -26.20
N THR A 71 10.71 9.89 -26.32
CA THR A 71 10.05 9.23 -25.19
C THR A 71 10.42 7.76 -25.19
N VAL A 72 10.98 7.28 -24.09
CA VAL A 72 11.30 5.87 -23.84
C VAL A 72 10.69 5.44 -22.52
N VAL A 73 10.18 4.22 -22.50
CA VAL A 73 9.67 3.54 -21.32
C VAL A 73 10.31 2.16 -21.24
N ASP A 74 10.77 1.78 -20.06
CA ASP A 74 11.14 0.41 -19.75
C ASP A 74 10.03 -0.20 -18.89
N THR A 75 9.31 -1.19 -19.43
CA THR A 75 8.14 -1.80 -18.78
C THR A 75 8.53 -2.88 -17.77
N THR A 76 9.79 -3.32 -17.70
CA THR A 76 10.20 -4.35 -16.74
C THR A 76 10.15 -3.85 -15.31
N GLY A 77 10.48 -2.58 -15.08
CA GLY A 77 10.44 -1.89 -13.81
C GLY A 77 10.14 -0.42 -14.09
N PRO A 78 8.85 -0.05 -14.22
CA PRO A 78 8.38 1.09 -14.99
C PRO A 78 9.25 2.32 -14.79
N ALA A 79 10.07 2.62 -15.78
CA ALA A 79 10.91 3.81 -15.78
C ALA A 79 10.69 4.58 -17.06
N TYR A 80 10.64 5.89 -16.92
CA TYR A 80 10.23 6.80 -17.98
C TYR A 80 11.33 7.82 -18.22
N ALA A 81 11.65 8.07 -19.48
CA ALA A 81 12.38 9.26 -19.86
C ALA A 81 11.72 9.92 -21.06
N CYS A 82 11.53 11.23 -20.94
CA CYS A 82 10.97 12.05 -22.00
C CYS A 82 11.73 13.37 -22.04
N SER A 83 12.06 13.86 -23.23
CA SER A 83 12.76 15.15 -23.40
C SER A 83 11.85 16.38 -23.21
N CYS A 84 10.62 16.20 -22.70
CA CYS A 84 9.70 17.30 -22.44
C CYS A 84 9.98 18.02 -21.10
N PRO A 85 9.62 19.30 -20.93
CA PRO A 85 9.91 20.08 -19.73
C PRO A 85 9.02 19.73 -18.51
N SER A 86 8.21 18.66 -18.60
CA SER A 86 7.31 18.29 -17.51
C SER A 86 8.09 17.75 -16.31
N ARG A 87 7.68 18.18 -15.11
CA ARG A 87 8.19 17.66 -13.83
C ARG A 87 7.34 16.51 -13.26
N LYS A 88 6.32 16.05 -14.01
CA LYS A 88 5.43 14.95 -13.61
C LYS A 88 5.84 13.67 -14.33
N PHE A 89 6.00 12.59 -13.58
CA PHE A 89 6.42 11.28 -14.10
C PHE A 89 5.44 10.19 -13.65
N PRO A 90 4.91 9.36 -14.57
CA PRO A 90 5.01 9.47 -16.02
C PRO A 90 4.34 10.74 -16.57
N CYS A 91 4.98 11.39 -17.56
CA CYS A 91 4.42 12.56 -18.22
C CYS A 91 3.35 12.17 -19.25
N LYS A 92 2.59 13.12 -19.79
CA LYS A 92 1.57 12.85 -20.82
C LYS A 92 2.10 12.09 -22.05
N HIS A 93 3.36 12.29 -22.44
CA HIS A 93 3.96 11.60 -23.58
C HIS A 93 4.28 10.14 -23.23
N ALA A 94 4.83 9.87 -22.04
CA ALA A 94 5.05 8.49 -21.58
C ALA A 94 3.73 7.72 -21.44
N LEU A 95 2.69 8.36 -20.88
CA LEU A 95 1.33 7.80 -20.84
C LEU A 95 0.78 7.55 -22.26
N GLY A 96 0.89 8.53 -23.16
CA GLY A 96 0.42 8.39 -24.54
C GLY A 96 1.09 7.26 -25.31
N LEU A 97 2.41 7.09 -25.14
CA LEU A 97 3.17 6.01 -25.79
C LEU A 97 2.68 4.63 -25.32
N LEU A 98 2.52 4.47 -24.01
CA LEU A 98 2.00 3.24 -23.42
C LEU A 98 0.55 2.96 -23.81
N LEU A 99 -0.30 4.00 -23.89
CA LEU A 99 -1.69 3.86 -24.33
C LEU A 99 -1.79 3.45 -25.79
N LEU A 100 -0.92 4.00 -26.66
CA LEU A 100 -0.82 3.57 -28.05
C LEU A 100 -0.43 2.09 -28.09
N ARG A 101 0.59 1.67 -27.33
CA ARG A 101 1.02 0.26 -27.28
C ARG A 101 -0.06 -0.65 -26.71
N ALA A 102 -0.83 -0.20 -25.74
CA ALA A 102 -1.92 -0.95 -25.12
C ALA A 102 -3.16 -1.08 -26.04
N SER A 103 -3.37 -0.12 -26.96
CA SER A 103 -4.55 -0.09 -27.84
C SER A 103 -4.26 -0.65 -29.24
N ASP A 104 -3.06 -0.42 -29.78
CA ASP A 104 -2.66 -0.79 -31.14
C ASP A 104 -1.23 -1.35 -31.14
N ASP A 105 -1.12 -2.68 -31.12
CA ASP A 105 0.17 -3.36 -31.05
C ASP A 105 0.95 -3.23 -32.36
N ALA A 106 0.24 -3.17 -33.50
CA ALA A 106 0.83 -3.11 -34.84
C ALA A 106 1.58 -1.79 -35.09
N ALA A 107 1.28 -0.75 -34.31
CA ALA A 107 2.01 0.52 -34.32
C ALA A 107 3.46 0.40 -33.81
N PHE A 108 3.84 -0.73 -33.21
CA PHE A 108 5.17 -0.97 -32.64
C PHE A 108 5.77 -2.26 -33.19
N ARG A 109 6.73 -2.11 -34.09
CA ARG A 109 7.48 -3.25 -34.62
C ARG A 109 8.68 -3.54 -33.71
N PRO A 110 9.00 -4.82 -33.45
CA PRO A 110 10.29 -5.20 -32.87
C PRO A 110 11.43 -4.60 -33.69
N ALA A 111 12.31 -3.84 -33.03
CA ALA A 111 13.43 -3.17 -33.68
C ALA A 111 14.62 -3.08 -32.73
N GLU A 112 15.82 -2.92 -33.29
CA GLU A 112 16.99 -2.58 -32.48
C GLU A 112 16.81 -1.19 -31.84
N PRO A 113 17.14 -1.02 -30.55
CA PRO A 113 17.00 0.27 -29.90
C PRO A 113 17.86 1.34 -30.59
N ALA A 114 17.27 2.49 -30.92
CA ALA A 114 18.05 3.63 -31.40
C ALA A 114 19.12 4.05 -30.38
N ASP A 115 20.22 4.67 -30.80
CA ASP A 115 21.37 5.00 -29.94
C ASP A 115 21.00 5.71 -28.64
N TRP A 116 20.03 6.63 -28.69
CA TRP A 116 19.56 7.37 -27.52
C TRP A 116 18.76 6.51 -26.53
N VAL A 117 18.07 5.47 -27.04
CA VAL A 117 17.37 4.46 -26.25
C VAL A 117 18.38 3.52 -25.60
N ALA A 118 19.32 2.99 -26.40
CA ALA A 118 20.38 2.10 -25.93
C ALA A 118 21.25 2.77 -24.86
N THR A 119 21.65 4.03 -25.07
CA THR A 119 22.41 4.84 -24.10
C THR A 119 21.63 5.00 -22.79
N TRP A 120 20.33 5.28 -22.88
CA TRP A 120 19.50 5.43 -21.69
C TRP A 120 19.34 4.12 -20.91
N LEU A 121 19.09 3.00 -21.61
CA LEU A 121 18.98 1.66 -21.02
C LEU A 121 20.31 1.23 -20.38
N ALA A 122 21.44 1.41 -21.06
CA ALA A 122 22.78 1.12 -20.53
C ALA A 122 23.07 1.95 -19.27
N GLY A 123 22.75 3.25 -19.29
CA GLY A 123 22.89 4.12 -18.13
C GLY A 123 21.98 3.72 -16.96
N ARG A 124 20.79 3.14 -17.22
CA ARG A 124 19.97 2.53 -16.16
C ARG A 124 20.63 1.28 -15.58
N ARG A 125 21.05 0.34 -16.43
CA ARG A 125 21.70 -0.92 -16.01
C ARG A 125 22.96 -0.63 -15.18
N ALA A 126 23.78 0.34 -15.58
CA ALA A 126 24.95 0.77 -14.83
C ALA A 126 24.58 1.34 -13.44
N ARG A 127 23.52 2.17 -13.35
CA ARG A 127 23.04 2.70 -12.06
C ARG A 127 22.39 1.64 -11.18
N ALA A 128 21.69 0.68 -11.77
CA ALA A 128 21.11 -0.47 -11.07
C ALA A 128 22.22 -1.38 -10.52
N ALA A 129 23.25 -1.68 -11.32
CA ALA A 129 24.43 -2.43 -10.89
C ALA A 129 25.24 -1.69 -9.82
N GLN A 130 25.35 -0.36 -9.89
CA GLN A 130 25.96 0.44 -8.82
C GLN A 130 25.13 0.42 -7.54
N LYS A 131 23.78 0.47 -7.63
CA LYS A 131 22.90 0.35 -6.45
C LYS A 131 22.86 -1.06 -5.87
N GLY A 132 22.85 -2.11 -6.69
CA GLY A 132 22.92 -3.51 -6.27
C GLY A 132 24.30 -3.90 -5.72
N GLY A 133 25.37 -3.33 -6.29
CA GLY A 133 26.71 -3.38 -5.71
C GLY A 133 26.80 -2.61 -4.39
N SER A 134 26.02 -1.53 -4.23
CA SER A 134 25.93 -0.77 -2.97
C SER A 134 24.90 -1.32 -1.96
N SER A 135 24.12 -2.34 -2.30
CA SER A 135 23.34 -3.11 -1.32
C SER A 135 24.08 -4.35 -0.82
N VAL A 136 25.20 -4.73 -1.45
CA VAL A 136 26.25 -5.57 -0.85
C VAL A 136 27.39 -4.71 -0.28
N ALA A 137 27.51 -3.45 -0.69
CA ALA A 137 28.40 -2.44 -0.12
C ALA A 137 27.61 -1.16 0.22
N GLY A 138 26.82 -1.22 1.30
CA GLY A 138 26.32 -0.02 1.95
C GLY A 138 27.52 0.81 2.42
N GLY A 139 27.90 1.82 1.64
CA GLY A 139 28.87 2.85 2.00
C GLY A 139 30.19 2.36 2.61
N ASP A 140 31.05 1.71 1.82
CA ASP A 140 32.48 1.63 2.15
C ASP A 140 33.35 2.01 0.96
N GLY A 141 33.31 3.31 0.63
CA GLY A 141 34.45 3.96 0.00
C GLY A 141 35.55 4.11 1.05
N ALA A 142 36.33 3.05 1.25
CA ALA A 142 37.55 3.01 2.05
C ALA A 142 37.43 3.59 3.48
N ARG A 143 36.80 2.87 4.40
CA ARG A 143 37.22 2.90 5.81
C ARG A 143 37.53 1.50 6.29
N GLY A 144 38.75 1.31 6.78
CA GLY A 144 39.13 0.09 7.48
C GLY A 144 38.27 -0.15 8.74
N PRO A 145 38.57 -1.19 9.54
CA PRO A 145 37.73 -1.73 10.63
C PRO A 145 37.50 -0.79 11.85
N VAL A 146 37.59 0.52 11.68
CA VAL A 146 37.55 1.57 12.71
C VAL A 146 36.19 2.32 12.77
N ASP A 147 35.27 2.21 11.78
CA ASP A 147 33.99 2.96 11.76
C ASP A 147 32.82 2.26 12.48
N THR A 148 32.88 0.94 12.74
CA THR A 148 31.80 0.20 13.42
C THR A 148 31.64 0.65 14.88
N ASP A 149 32.76 0.85 15.59
CA ASP A 149 32.75 1.32 16.98
C ASP A 149 32.27 2.77 17.11
N ALA A 150 32.64 3.63 16.15
CA ALA A 150 32.17 5.00 16.12
C ALA A 150 30.66 5.07 15.81
N ALA A 151 30.17 4.22 14.90
CA ALA A 151 28.74 4.09 14.61
C ALA A 151 27.95 3.58 15.83
N ARG A 152 28.46 2.54 16.51
CA ARG A 152 27.89 2.02 17.75
C ARG A 152 27.80 3.09 18.84
N LYS A 153 28.90 3.79 19.13
CA LYS A 153 28.91 4.90 20.11
C LYS A 153 27.94 6.03 19.76
N ARG A 154 27.75 6.34 18.47
CA ARG A 154 26.75 7.32 18.02
C ARG A 154 25.32 6.81 18.26
N ALA A 155 25.07 5.53 18.01
CA ALA A 155 23.77 4.91 18.27
C ALA A 155 23.45 4.87 19.78
N GLU A 156 24.43 4.52 20.61
CA GLU A 156 24.32 4.53 22.08
C GLU A 156 24.00 5.94 22.61
N ARG A 157 24.78 6.96 22.22
CA ARG A 157 24.51 8.35 22.62
C ARG A 157 23.15 8.86 22.15
N ARG A 158 22.69 8.42 20.98
CA ARG A 158 21.33 8.73 20.51
C ARG A 158 20.30 8.06 21.40
N ALA A 159 20.48 6.79 21.72
CA ALA A 159 19.57 6.06 22.60
C ALA A 159 19.50 6.69 24.01
N GLU A 160 20.61 7.19 24.54
CA GLU A 160 20.65 7.94 25.81
C GLU A 160 19.80 9.22 25.74
N ARG A 161 19.91 10.01 24.66
CA ARG A 161 19.10 11.22 24.48
C ARG A 161 17.61 10.91 24.38
N VAL A 162 17.26 9.89 23.59
CA VAL A 162 15.88 9.42 23.46
C VAL A 162 15.35 8.95 24.81
N THR A 163 16.16 8.24 25.60
CA THR A 163 15.79 7.79 26.96
C THR A 163 15.51 8.96 27.89
N GLY A 164 16.33 10.02 27.86
CA GLY A 164 16.06 11.23 28.64
C GLY A 164 14.77 11.93 28.22
N GLY A 165 14.51 12.03 26.92
CA GLY A 165 13.26 12.58 26.39
C GLY A 165 12.03 11.75 26.77
N ALA A 166 12.14 10.43 26.65
CA ALA A 166 11.11 9.46 27.06
C ALA A 166 10.71 9.64 28.54
N GLN A 167 11.68 9.69 29.45
CA GLN A 167 11.43 9.92 30.89
C GLN A 167 10.72 11.25 31.17
N GLU A 168 11.12 12.33 30.48
CA GLU A 168 10.42 13.62 30.61
C GLU A 168 8.98 13.54 30.08
N LEU A 169 8.76 12.84 28.96
CA LEU A 169 7.45 12.63 28.37
C LEU A 169 6.54 11.81 29.30
N GLU A 170 7.05 10.74 29.92
CA GLU A 170 6.34 9.93 30.91
C GLU A 170 5.80 10.81 32.06
N GLN A 171 6.67 11.66 32.61
CA GLN A 171 6.32 12.56 33.70
C GLN A 171 5.23 13.55 33.28
N ARG A 172 5.36 14.15 32.09
CA ARG A 172 4.38 15.09 31.53
C ARG A 172 3.02 14.43 31.29
N LEU A 173 2.99 13.19 30.77
CA LEU A 173 1.75 12.42 30.61
C LEU A 173 1.11 12.12 31.98
N GLY A 174 1.91 11.76 32.97
CA GLY A 174 1.42 11.55 34.35
C GLY A 174 0.91 12.83 35.02
N ASP A 175 1.53 13.98 34.78
CA ASP A 175 1.05 15.29 35.25
C ASP A 175 -0.27 15.67 34.58
N LEU A 176 -0.39 15.44 33.27
CA LEU A 176 -1.61 15.67 32.50
C LEU A 176 -2.80 14.85 33.02
N LEU A 177 -2.59 13.56 33.30
CA LEU A 177 -3.63 12.70 33.85
C LEU A 177 -4.03 13.12 35.28
N ARG A 178 -3.06 13.51 36.12
CA ARG A 178 -3.34 14.03 37.47
C ARG A 178 -4.09 15.35 37.45
N GLY A 179 -3.79 16.22 36.49
CA GLY A 179 -4.47 17.50 36.28
C GLY A 179 -5.89 17.37 35.70
N GLY A 180 -6.22 16.22 35.13
CA GLY A 180 -7.51 15.90 34.53
C GLY A 180 -7.64 16.41 33.09
N LEU A 181 -8.14 15.53 32.20
CA LEU A 181 -8.24 15.80 30.77
C LEU A 181 -9.17 16.97 30.43
N ALA A 182 -10.22 17.23 31.22
CA ALA A 182 -11.13 18.34 30.95
C ALA A 182 -10.47 19.72 31.06
N ALA A 183 -9.33 19.83 31.77
CA ALA A 183 -8.60 21.08 31.92
C ALA A 183 -7.66 21.37 30.74
N THR A 184 -7.33 20.37 29.91
CA THR A 184 -6.33 20.50 28.83
C THR A 184 -6.81 21.35 27.66
N ASP A 185 -8.12 21.54 27.51
CA ASP A 185 -8.70 22.46 26.52
C ASP A 185 -8.21 23.92 26.72
N ARG A 186 -7.84 24.28 27.96
CA ARG A 186 -7.33 25.61 28.31
C ARG A 186 -5.81 25.75 28.15
N SER A 187 -5.08 24.64 28.01
CA SER A 187 -3.61 24.62 28.00
C SER A 187 -3.00 25.08 26.67
N GLY A 188 -3.82 25.15 25.60
CA GLY A 188 -3.45 25.68 24.29
C GLY A 188 -2.47 24.80 23.50
N TYR A 189 -2.44 24.99 22.17
CA TYR A 189 -1.58 24.26 21.23
C TYR A 189 -0.06 24.41 21.55
N GLY A 190 0.33 25.49 22.24
CA GLY A 190 1.73 25.79 22.57
C GLY A 190 2.40 24.78 23.51
N LEU A 191 1.68 24.23 24.49
CA LEU A 191 2.22 23.23 25.42
C LEU A 191 2.61 21.93 24.70
N TRP A 192 1.76 21.50 23.75
CA TRP A 192 1.98 20.32 22.95
C TRP A 192 3.16 20.50 22.00
N GLU A 193 3.27 21.66 21.35
CA GLU A 193 4.43 21.96 20.50
C GLU A 193 5.73 22.09 21.28
N GLU A 194 5.71 22.68 22.49
CA GLU A 194 6.91 22.70 23.36
C GLU A 194 7.36 21.26 23.69
N THR A 195 6.41 20.40 24.06
CA THR A 195 6.70 18.99 24.38
C THR A 195 7.22 18.25 23.14
N ALA A 196 6.62 18.48 21.96
CA ALA A 196 7.07 17.90 20.71
C ALA A 196 8.47 18.39 20.29
N ALA A 197 8.78 19.66 20.50
CA ALA A 197 10.11 20.23 20.24
C ALA A 197 11.18 19.56 21.11
N ARG A 198 10.89 19.32 22.39
CA ARG A 198 11.79 18.57 23.29
C ARG A 198 12.04 17.14 22.81
N MET A 199 11.02 16.47 22.25
CA MET A 199 11.21 15.14 21.65
C MET A 199 12.12 15.18 20.41
N VAL A 200 12.03 16.24 19.60
CA VAL A 200 12.96 16.45 18.48
C VAL A 200 14.39 16.66 18.99
N ASP A 201 14.59 17.47 20.03
CA ASP A 201 15.89 17.70 20.67
C ASP A 201 16.47 16.41 21.28
N ALA A 202 15.59 15.57 21.83
CA ALA A 202 15.92 14.23 22.33
C ALA A 202 16.23 13.21 21.20
N GLN A 203 16.10 13.59 19.93
CA GLN A 203 16.24 12.72 18.75
C GLN A 203 15.18 11.61 18.65
N ALA A 204 13.97 11.90 19.13
CA ALA A 204 12.79 11.04 19.09
C ALA A 204 11.67 11.64 18.21
N PRO A 205 11.88 11.81 16.89
CA PRO A 205 10.91 12.49 16.03
C PRO A 205 9.57 11.75 15.92
N GLY A 206 9.53 10.43 16.14
CA GLY A 206 8.29 9.66 16.22
C GLY A 206 7.46 10.00 17.45
N LEU A 207 8.09 10.13 18.63
CA LEU A 207 7.41 10.62 19.83
C LEU A 207 6.91 12.06 19.63
N ALA A 208 7.72 12.91 18.98
CA ALA A 208 7.32 14.28 18.66
C ALA A 208 6.05 14.33 17.79
N ALA A 209 5.95 13.47 16.77
CA ALA A 209 4.77 13.38 15.91
C ALA A 209 3.52 12.98 16.71
N ARG A 210 3.63 11.95 17.56
CA ARG A 210 2.53 11.49 18.42
C ARG A 210 2.05 12.56 19.40
N VAL A 211 2.97 13.33 19.99
CA VAL A 211 2.62 14.46 20.87
C VAL A 211 1.83 15.55 20.11
N ARG A 212 2.18 15.84 18.85
CA ARG A 212 1.41 16.79 18.02
C ARG A 212 0.02 16.27 17.70
N GLU A 213 -0.12 14.98 17.45
CA GLU A 213 -1.42 14.33 17.23
C GLU A 213 -2.32 14.45 18.47
N LEU A 214 -1.78 14.30 19.69
CA LEU A 214 -2.53 14.56 20.93
C LEU A 214 -3.09 15.99 20.97
N GLY A 215 -2.26 16.97 20.61
CA GLY A 215 -2.68 18.38 20.53
C GLY A 215 -3.76 18.65 19.48
N ALA A 216 -3.83 17.85 18.41
CA ALA A 216 -4.89 17.96 17.41
C ALA A 216 -6.23 17.36 17.88
N ILE A 217 -6.23 16.49 18.90
CA ILE A 217 -7.45 15.88 19.43
C ILE A 217 -8.19 16.83 20.37
N THR A 218 -7.47 17.66 21.13
CA THR A 218 -8.12 18.64 22.02
C THR A 218 -9.02 19.58 21.21
N GLY A 219 -10.30 19.67 21.60
CA GLY A 219 -11.28 20.48 20.87
C GLY A 219 -11.84 19.86 19.58
N SER A 220 -11.53 18.60 19.26
CA SER A 220 -12.00 17.89 18.04
C SER A 220 -13.48 17.43 18.08
N GLY A 221 -14.34 18.13 18.83
CA GLY A 221 -15.77 17.81 18.97
C GLY A 221 -16.08 16.71 20.00
N ALA A 222 -17.27 16.11 19.93
CA ALA A 222 -17.75 15.17 20.94
C ALA A 222 -16.82 13.95 21.12
N GLY A 223 -16.67 13.51 22.37
CA GLY A 223 -15.85 12.34 22.73
C GLY A 223 -14.34 12.56 22.70
N TRP A 224 -13.86 13.79 22.47
CA TRP A 224 -12.42 14.08 22.44
C TRP A 224 -11.65 13.68 23.71
N PRO A 225 -12.18 13.74 24.95
CA PRO A 225 -11.41 13.35 26.13
C PRO A 225 -11.08 11.85 26.14
N VAL A 226 -12.01 11.01 25.66
CA VAL A 226 -11.81 9.56 25.55
C VAL A 226 -10.75 9.27 24.49
N ARG A 227 -10.88 9.87 23.30
CA ARG A 227 -9.87 9.73 22.23
C ARG A 227 -8.49 10.21 22.69
N LEU A 228 -8.42 11.32 23.43
CA LEU A 228 -7.16 11.82 23.96
C LEU A 228 -6.54 10.82 24.94
N LEU A 229 -7.35 10.22 25.83
CA LEU A 229 -6.89 9.21 26.78
C LEU A 229 -6.35 7.97 26.06
N GLU A 230 -7.04 7.47 25.04
CA GLU A 230 -6.62 6.32 24.24
C GLU A 230 -5.25 6.58 23.58
N GLU A 231 -5.09 7.75 22.97
CA GLU A 231 -3.84 8.13 22.29
C GLU A 231 -2.71 8.41 23.29
N CYS A 232 -3.01 8.99 24.46
CA CYS A 232 -2.07 9.11 25.58
C CYS A 232 -1.62 7.73 26.08
N ALA A 233 -2.52 6.76 26.17
CA ALA A 233 -2.20 5.40 26.60
C ALA A 233 -1.30 4.69 25.58
N LEU A 234 -1.57 4.84 24.28
CA LEU A 234 -0.70 4.32 23.22
C LEU A 234 0.69 4.98 23.24
N LEU A 235 0.77 6.28 23.48
CA LEU A 235 2.04 6.99 23.61
C LEU A 235 2.82 6.53 24.84
N HIS A 236 2.16 6.40 25.99
CA HIS A 236 2.77 5.88 27.22
C HIS A 236 3.23 4.42 27.07
N LEU A 237 2.50 3.60 26.31
CA LEU A 237 2.92 2.24 25.98
C LEU A 237 4.23 2.25 25.17
N LEU A 238 4.35 3.14 24.17
CA LEU A 238 5.56 3.27 23.35
C LEU A 238 6.75 3.74 24.18
N ASP A 239 6.50 4.69 25.07
CA ASP A 239 7.48 5.22 25.99
C ASP A 239 8.00 4.14 26.95
N THR A 240 7.08 3.41 27.59
CA THR A 240 7.38 2.25 28.45
C THR A 240 8.17 1.18 27.68
N ALA A 241 7.79 0.89 26.44
CA ALA A 241 8.48 -0.07 25.60
C ALA A 241 9.90 0.38 25.23
N TRP A 242 10.12 1.69 25.00
CA TRP A 242 11.45 2.24 24.77
C TRP A 242 12.35 2.15 26.02
N LEU A 243 11.82 2.51 27.19
CA LEU A 243 12.54 2.44 28.47
C LEU A 243 12.83 0.99 28.87
N GLY A 244 11.96 0.06 28.51
CA GLY A 244 12.10 -1.37 28.76
C GLY A 244 12.71 -2.20 27.63
N ARG A 245 13.23 -1.56 26.56
CA ARG A 245 13.55 -2.21 25.28
C ARG A 245 14.47 -3.41 25.37
N ASP A 246 15.40 -3.43 26.33
CA ASP A 246 16.39 -4.51 26.49
C ASP A 246 15.76 -5.82 27.00
N ARG A 247 14.48 -5.78 27.42
CA ARG A 247 13.69 -6.96 27.84
C ARG A 247 12.71 -7.43 26.76
N LEU A 248 12.61 -6.71 25.65
CA LEU A 248 11.66 -7.03 24.57
C LEU A 248 12.27 -8.07 23.63
N PRO A 249 11.45 -8.94 23.01
CA PRO A 249 11.89 -9.74 21.87
C PRO A 249 12.44 -8.84 20.75
N ASP A 250 13.50 -9.29 20.06
CA ASP A 250 14.19 -8.51 19.02
C ASP A 250 13.25 -7.89 17.97
N PRO A 251 12.21 -8.59 17.46
CA PRO A 251 11.27 -8.00 16.50
C PRO A 251 10.50 -6.82 17.10
N LEU A 252 10.01 -6.94 18.33
CA LEU A 252 9.29 -5.85 18.99
C LEU A 252 10.22 -4.68 19.34
N ALA A 253 11.46 -4.96 19.75
CA ALA A 253 12.46 -3.93 19.96
C ALA A 253 12.78 -3.14 18.68
N ALA A 254 12.79 -3.81 17.52
CA ALA A 254 12.93 -3.15 16.21
C ALA A 254 11.70 -2.29 15.85
N THR A 255 10.49 -2.79 16.12
CA THR A 255 9.25 -2.01 15.98
C THR A 255 9.31 -0.74 16.83
N VAL A 256 9.68 -0.85 18.11
CA VAL A 256 9.82 0.31 19.02
C VAL A 256 10.83 1.34 18.51
N ARG A 257 12.00 0.90 18.04
CA ARG A 257 13.01 1.79 17.43
C ARG A 257 12.43 2.59 16.25
N THR A 258 11.66 1.92 15.40
CA THR A 258 10.99 2.56 14.25
C THR A 258 9.95 3.58 14.70
N ARG A 259 9.09 3.21 15.65
CA ARG A 259 7.98 4.02 16.15
C ARG A 259 8.45 5.27 16.89
N VAL A 260 9.60 5.21 17.56
CA VAL A 260 10.27 6.38 18.17
C VAL A 260 10.94 7.28 17.11
N GLY A 261 11.10 6.78 15.88
CA GLY A 261 11.60 7.54 14.73
C GLY A 261 13.10 7.37 14.47
N LEU A 262 13.70 6.29 14.95
CA LEU A 262 15.08 5.95 14.58
C LEU A 262 15.12 5.43 13.14
N PRO A 263 16.10 5.87 12.33
CA PRO A 263 16.26 5.34 10.99
C PRO A 263 16.64 3.86 11.06
N MET A 264 15.95 3.05 10.26
CA MET A 264 16.31 1.66 10.03
C MET A 264 16.55 1.44 8.54
N SER A 265 17.34 0.41 8.25
CA SER A 265 17.52 -0.12 6.91
C SER A 265 16.73 -1.41 6.77
N ALA A 266 16.41 -1.79 5.53
CA ALA A 266 15.99 -3.16 5.26
C ALA A 266 17.13 -4.12 5.64
N GLU A 267 16.78 -5.27 6.21
CA GLU A 267 17.74 -6.25 6.74
C GLU A 267 17.30 -7.67 6.37
N GLY A 268 18.27 -8.59 6.30
CA GLY A 268 18.03 -9.99 5.94
C GLY A 268 18.14 -10.28 4.43
N PRO A 269 17.95 -11.55 4.03
CA PRO A 269 18.09 -11.94 2.64
C PRO A 269 16.94 -11.38 1.79
N PRO A 270 17.21 -10.92 0.55
CA PRO A 270 16.17 -10.52 -0.37
C PRO A 270 15.25 -11.71 -0.71
N VAL A 271 13.95 -11.45 -0.76
CA VAL A 271 12.94 -12.44 -1.16
C VAL A 271 12.56 -12.17 -2.61
N ARG A 272 13.03 -13.02 -3.52
CA ARG A 272 12.55 -13.03 -4.91
C ARG A 272 11.19 -13.71 -4.99
N ASP A 273 10.23 -13.03 -5.57
CA ASP A 273 8.88 -13.57 -5.80
C ASP A 273 8.22 -12.90 -7.01
N HIS A 274 7.07 -13.45 -7.41
CA HIS A 274 6.12 -12.84 -8.33
C HIS A 274 5.12 -12.02 -7.53
N TRP A 275 5.35 -10.71 -7.48
CA TRP A 275 4.59 -9.75 -6.69
C TRP A 275 3.44 -9.17 -7.52
N LEU A 276 2.20 -9.53 -7.17
CA LEU A 276 1.00 -8.89 -7.72
C LEU A 276 0.84 -7.50 -7.07
N VAL A 277 0.74 -6.46 -7.90
CA VAL A 277 0.45 -5.09 -7.44
C VAL A 277 -1.03 -4.96 -7.12
N LEU A 278 -1.37 -4.86 -5.83
CA LEU A 278 -2.75 -4.84 -5.33
C LEU A 278 -3.38 -3.46 -5.35
N ALA A 279 -2.62 -2.43 -4.95
CA ALA A 279 -3.11 -1.06 -4.90
C ALA A 279 -1.94 -0.06 -4.93
N GLN A 280 -2.18 1.13 -5.49
CA GLN A 280 -1.23 2.24 -5.45
C GLN A 280 -1.94 3.57 -5.23
N TYR A 281 -1.55 4.33 -4.21
CA TYR A 281 -2.12 5.64 -3.92
C TYR A 281 -1.12 6.57 -3.26
N ASP A 282 -1.36 7.88 -3.39
CA ASP A 282 -0.49 8.94 -2.89
C ASP A 282 -1.13 9.60 -1.66
N THR A 283 -0.41 9.65 -0.54
CA THR A 283 -0.80 10.34 0.68
C THR A 283 0.08 11.59 0.86
N PRO A 284 -0.50 12.80 0.87
CA PRO A 284 0.25 14.02 1.14
C PRO A 284 0.61 14.11 2.63
N ASP A 285 1.87 14.42 2.91
CA ASP A 285 2.41 14.68 4.25
C ASP A 285 3.22 15.98 4.22
N GLY A 286 2.54 17.10 4.49
CA GLY A 286 3.11 18.44 4.45
C GLY A 286 3.74 18.77 3.08
N LYS A 287 5.07 18.78 3.03
CA LYS A 287 5.86 19.06 1.82
C LYS A 287 6.29 17.80 1.06
N ILE A 288 5.92 16.62 1.54
CA ILE A 288 6.28 15.34 0.96
C ILE A 288 4.99 14.68 0.47
N VAL A 289 5.05 14.00 -0.67
CA VAL A 289 3.99 13.09 -1.11
C VAL A 289 4.56 11.68 -1.01
N THR A 290 3.88 10.82 -0.26
CA THR A 290 4.28 9.42 -0.11
C THR A 290 3.35 8.55 -0.94
N ARG A 291 3.91 7.83 -1.89
CA ARG A 291 3.21 6.77 -2.61
C ARG A 291 3.33 5.46 -1.87
N ARG A 292 2.19 4.84 -1.60
CA ARG A 292 2.05 3.51 -1.02
C ARG A 292 1.72 2.53 -2.13
N ILE A 293 2.48 1.45 -2.24
CA ILE A 293 2.24 0.38 -3.22
C ILE A 293 2.14 -0.95 -2.47
N TRP A 294 0.95 -1.53 -2.47
CA TRP A 294 0.68 -2.84 -1.88
C TRP A 294 0.96 -3.95 -2.87
N LEU A 295 1.68 -4.97 -2.43
CA LEU A 295 2.12 -6.11 -3.22
C LEU A 295 1.74 -7.42 -2.51
N TYR A 296 1.46 -8.47 -3.27
CA TYR A 296 1.31 -9.84 -2.76
C TYR A 296 2.18 -10.82 -3.52
N GLY A 297 3.09 -11.49 -2.82
CA GLY A 297 3.99 -12.49 -3.36
C GLY A 297 3.30 -13.85 -3.51
N ARG A 298 3.30 -14.40 -4.73
CA ARG A 298 2.59 -15.65 -5.04
C ARG A 298 3.26 -16.90 -4.50
N GLY A 299 4.59 -16.96 -4.57
CA GLY A 299 5.36 -18.09 -4.07
C GLY A 299 5.51 -18.05 -2.55
N SER A 300 5.71 -16.85 -2.00
CA SER A 300 5.94 -16.66 -0.55
C SER A 300 4.66 -16.52 0.27
N GLY A 301 3.53 -16.16 -0.36
CA GLY A 301 2.28 -15.85 0.34
C GLY A 301 2.36 -14.58 1.20
N ARG A 302 3.32 -13.69 0.94
CA ARG A 302 3.57 -12.50 1.74
C ARG A 302 2.93 -11.27 1.15
N THR A 303 2.37 -10.42 2.00
CA THR A 303 1.99 -9.05 1.64
C THR A 303 3.14 -8.11 1.96
N ALA A 304 3.47 -7.21 1.03
CA ALA A 304 4.51 -6.21 1.20
C ALA A 304 4.03 -4.81 0.82
N LEU A 305 4.61 -3.80 1.45
CA LEU A 305 4.36 -2.39 1.21
C LEU A 305 5.65 -1.71 0.75
N LEU A 306 5.64 -1.16 -0.46
CA LEU A 306 6.70 -0.26 -0.91
C LEU A 306 6.29 1.19 -0.70
N LEU A 307 7.23 2.00 -0.22
CA LEU A 307 7.07 3.44 -0.09
C LEU A 307 7.96 4.14 -1.13
N SER A 308 7.39 5.11 -1.84
CA SER A 308 8.14 6.01 -2.73
C SER A 308 7.82 7.44 -2.37
N PHE A 309 8.84 8.27 -2.21
CA PHE A 309 8.69 9.65 -1.74
C PHE A 309 8.90 10.64 -2.88
N GLY A 310 8.06 11.68 -2.92
CA GLY A 310 8.16 12.82 -3.83
C GLY A 310 8.27 14.12 -3.04
N ALA A 311 9.18 15.00 -3.43
CA ALA A 311 9.28 16.33 -2.84
C ALA A 311 8.10 17.23 -3.29
N ALA A 312 7.87 18.34 -2.59
CA ALA A 312 6.73 19.25 -2.81
C ALA A 312 6.48 19.54 -4.31
N GLY A 313 5.29 19.17 -4.79
CA GLY A 313 4.87 19.38 -6.17
C GLY A 313 5.46 18.41 -7.20
N ARG A 314 6.22 17.39 -6.76
CA ARG A 314 6.76 16.32 -7.61
C ARG A 314 6.14 14.97 -7.21
N SER A 315 5.61 14.26 -8.18
CA SER A 315 5.10 12.90 -7.97
C SER A 315 6.24 11.95 -7.61
N PRO A 316 5.99 10.96 -6.73
CA PRO A 316 6.96 9.91 -6.45
C PRO A 316 7.40 9.17 -7.71
N ASP A 317 8.71 8.88 -7.81
CA ASP A 317 9.31 8.37 -9.06
C ASP A 317 8.84 6.94 -9.42
N ARG A 318 8.54 6.10 -8.42
CA ARG A 318 8.09 4.71 -8.66
C ARG A 318 6.59 4.69 -8.94
N ALA A 319 6.19 4.11 -10.06
CA ALA A 319 4.79 3.83 -10.38
C ALA A 319 4.70 2.40 -10.90
N LEU A 320 3.97 1.53 -10.21
CA LEU A 320 3.71 0.16 -10.63
C LEU A 320 2.25 0.02 -11.04
N PRO A 321 1.93 -0.56 -12.22
CA PRO A 321 0.54 -0.71 -12.64
C PRO A 321 -0.20 -1.68 -11.72
N VAL A 322 -1.33 -1.28 -11.16
CA VAL A 322 -2.18 -2.17 -10.36
C VAL A 322 -2.70 -3.32 -11.22
N GLY A 323 -2.69 -4.53 -10.68
CA GLY A 323 -3.03 -5.77 -11.38
C GLY A 323 -1.86 -6.39 -12.16
N ALA A 324 -0.73 -5.69 -12.33
CA ALA A 324 0.46 -6.29 -12.91
C ALA A 324 1.18 -7.18 -11.89
N THR A 325 1.81 -8.25 -12.39
CA THR A 325 2.72 -9.09 -11.59
C THR A 325 4.16 -8.80 -11.97
N ILE A 326 5.00 -8.46 -11.00
CA ILE A 326 6.43 -8.19 -11.20
C ILE A 326 7.27 -9.32 -10.62
N ASP A 327 8.28 -9.80 -11.35
CA ASP A 327 9.32 -10.68 -10.81
C ASP A 327 10.41 -9.78 -10.22
N ALA A 328 10.51 -9.76 -8.89
CA ALA A 328 11.42 -8.86 -8.19
C ALA A 328 11.85 -9.41 -6.83
N GLU A 329 13.01 -8.95 -6.38
CA GLU A 329 13.49 -9.11 -5.02
C GLU A 329 12.98 -7.99 -4.12
N LEU A 330 12.49 -8.34 -2.93
CA LEU A 330 12.16 -7.41 -1.86
C LEU A 330 12.91 -7.77 -0.58
N THR A 331 13.56 -6.79 0.04
CA THR A 331 14.20 -6.97 1.36
C THR A 331 13.30 -6.38 2.44
N PRO A 332 12.85 -7.18 3.43
CA PRO A 332 11.95 -6.69 4.47
C PRO A 332 12.68 -5.75 5.45
N TYR A 333 11.91 -4.89 6.09
CA TYR A 333 12.37 -4.18 7.28
C TYR A 333 12.28 -5.08 8.52
N PRO A 334 13.22 -4.97 9.46
CA PRO A 334 13.11 -5.69 10.74
C PRO A 334 11.94 -5.13 11.54
N GLY A 335 11.28 -5.99 12.33
CA GLY A 335 10.12 -5.61 13.14
C GLY A 335 9.06 -6.70 13.19
N GLY A 336 8.39 -6.84 14.32
CA GLY A 336 7.19 -7.66 14.42
C GLY A 336 6.10 -7.09 13.51
N GLY A 337 5.52 -7.93 12.65
CA GLY A 337 4.42 -7.52 11.76
C GLY A 337 4.77 -6.42 10.73
N GLN A 338 6.06 -6.13 10.48
CA GLN A 338 6.44 -5.13 9.48
C GLN A 338 6.17 -5.62 8.06
N LEU A 339 5.37 -4.85 7.33
CA LEU A 339 5.02 -5.11 5.94
C LEU A 339 5.90 -4.32 4.97
N ARG A 340 6.64 -3.34 5.47
CA ARG A 340 7.49 -2.50 4.63
C ARG A 340 8.65 -3.32 4.07
N ALA A 341 8.95 -3.11 2.80
CA ALA A 341 10.13 -3.66 2.16
C ALA A 341 10.84 -2.61 1.30
N GLU A 342 12.13 -2.80 1.08
CA GLU A 342 12.89 -2.09 0.04
C GLU A 342 12.98 -2.96 -1.22
N PRO A 343 12.75 -2.37 -2.41
CA PRO A 343 12.87 -3.09 -3.67
C PRO A 343 14.35 -3.31 -4.05
N GLY A 344 14.68 -4.56 -4.37
CA GLY A 344 15.95 -5.01 -4.92
C GLY A 344 15.94 -5.07 -6.44
N GLU A 345 16.55 -6.11 -7.01
CA GLU A 345 16.57 -6.34 -8.45
C GLU A 345 15.18 -6.72 -9.00
N GLN A 346 14.90 -6.27 -10.23
CA GLN A 346 13.66 -6.57 -10.93
C GLN A 346 13.98 -7.28 -12.24
N PHE A 347 13.39 -8.47 -12.42
CA PHE A 347 13.72 -9.40 -13.50
C PHE A 347 12.71 -9.38 -14.64
N GLY A 348 11.53 -8.76 -14.43
CA GLY A 348 10.54 -8.54 -15.49
C GLY A 348 9.11 -8.35 -15.01
N THR A 349 8.18 -8.33 -15.97
CA THR A 349 6.74 -8.38 -15.73
C THR A 349 6.14 -9.66 -16.30
N THR A 350 5.21 -10.26 -15.57
CA THR A 350 4.48 -11.46 -15.97
C THR A 350 2.99 -11.16 -16.12
N ALA A 351 2.23 -12.10 -16.67
CA ALA A 351 0.80 -11.94 -16.92
C ALA A 351 0.02 -11.63 -15.63
N SER A 352 -1.15 -11.00 -15.80
CA SER A 352 -2.07 -10.68 -14.71
C SER A 352 -2.45 -11.95 -13.94
N ALA A 353 -2.31 -11.91 -12.61
CA ALA A 353 -2.73 -12.98 -11.73
C ALA A 353 -4.13 -12.69 -11.17
N GLY A 354 -4.89 -13.74 -10.81
CA GLY A 354 -6.20 -13.60 -10.14
C GLY A 354 -6.10 -12.95 -8.75
N PRO A 355 -7.11 -13.03 -7.88
CA PRO A 355 -6.98 -12.51 -6.51
C PRO A 355 -5.97 -13.31 -5.66
N PRO A 356 -5.36 -12.70 -4.62
CA PRO A 356 -4.74 -13.45 -3.52
C PRO A 356 -5.78 -14.32 -2.81
N PRO A 357 -5.35 -15.36 -2.06
CA PRO A 357 -6.23 -16.05 -1.12
C PRO A 357 -6.87 -15.03 -0.16
N GLY A 358 -8.20 -15.03 -0.09
CA GLY A 358 -8.95 -14.17 0.80
C GLY A 358 -9.57 -14.91 1.99
N ILE A 359 -10.07 -14.15 2.96
CA ILE A 359 -10.80 -14.63 4.13
C ILE A 359 -12.24 -14.09 4.13
N ALA A 360 -13.11 -14.72 4.91
CA ALA A 360 -14.43 -14.20 5.21
C ALA A 360 -14.33 -12.90 6.02
N ALA A 361 -15.32 -12.01 5.87
CA ALA A 361 -15.47 -10.79 6.65
C ALA A 361 -15.49 -11.08 8.17
N ALA A 362 -16.14 -12.18 8.58
CA ALA A 362 -16.15 -12.66 9.97
C ALA A 362 -14.75 -12.83 10.60
N ALA A 363 -13.79 -13.30 9.81
CA ALA A 363 -12.48 -13.71 10.31
C ALA A 363 -11.49 -12.54 10.40
N ALA A 364 -11.76 -11.44 9.71
CA ALA A 364 -10.82 -10.33 9.58
C ALA A 364 -10.45 -9.65 10.91
N PRO A 365 -11.38 -9.44 11.88
CA PRO A 365 -11.04 -8.84 13.17
C PRO A 365 -10.02 -9.68 13.95
N ALA A 366 -10.09 -11.01 13.86
CA ALA A 366 -9.12 -11.89 14.51
C ALA A 366 -7.72 -11.78 13.87
N VAL A 367 -7.65 -11.61 12.55
CA VAL A 367 -6.37 -11.38 11.84
C VAL A 367 -5.74 -10.05 12.28
N TYR A 368 -6.53 -8.97 12.34
CA TYR A 368 -6.05 -7.68 12.83
C TYR A 368 -5.62 -7.75 14.30
N GLY A 369 -6.41 -8.41 15.15
CA GLY A 369 -6.07 -8.64 16.56
C GLY A 369 -4.77 -9.41 16.76
N ASN A 370 -4.47 -10.40 15.90
CA ASN A 370 -3.20 -11.10 15.92
C ASN A 370 -2.03 -10.19 15.50
N ALA A 371 -2.22 -9.33 14.50
CA ALA A 371 -1.18 -8.38 14.08
C ALA A 371 -0.84 -7.37 15.18
N LEU A 372 -1.84 -6.92 15.96
CA LEU A 372 -1.64 -6.03 17.10
C LEU A 372 -0.77 -6.63 18.22
N ARG A 373 -0.62 -7.96 18.28
CA ARG A 373 0.29 -8.61 19.24
C ARG A 373 1.76 -8.40 18.87
N GLU A 374 2.06 -8.22 17.59
CA GLU A 374 3.41 -7.99 17.07
C GLU A 374 3.77 -6.51 17.02
N ASP A 375 2.79 -5.64 16.75
CA ASP A 375 2.92 -4.19 16.80
C ASP A 375 1.61 -3.56 17.35
N PRO A 376 1.57 -3.24 18.66
CA PRO A 376 0.40 -2.65 19.32
C PRO A 376 -0.04 -1.29 18.78
N TRP A 377 0.81 -0.62 17.99
CA TRP A 377 0.54 0.70 17.43
C TRP A 377 0.09 0.63 15.97
N LEU A 378 -0.27 -0.56 15.45
CA LEU A 378 -0.82 -0.71 14.11
C LEU A 378 -2.19 -0.04 14.01
N GLU A 379 -2.32 0.92 13.11
CA GLU A 379 -3.59 1.57 12.83
C GLU A 379 -4.48 0.74 11.90
N ALA A 380 -3.87 -0.07 11.05
CA ALA A 380 -4.55 -0.98 10.14
C ALA A 380 -3.65 -2.14 9.68
N TRP A 381 -4.28 -3.18 9.11
CA TRP A 381 -3.63 -4.37 8.56
C TRP A 381 -4.21 -4.74 7.18
N PRO A 382 -3.38 -5.08 6.18
CA PRO A 382 -3.87 -5.46 4.87
C PRO A 382 -4.62 -6.79 4.91
N VAL A 383 -5.81 -6.82 4.31
CA VAL A 383 -6.67 -8.00 4.24
C VAL A 383 -7.28 -8.11 2.85
N THR A 384 -7.28 -9.33 2.31
CA THR A 384 -8.12 -9.69 1.15
C THR A 384 -9.36 -10.40 1.67
N LEU A 385 -10.52 -9.78 1.48
CA LEU A 385 -11.83 -10.37 1.75
C LEU A 385 -12.33 -11.06 0.49
N ARG A 386 -12.83 -12.29 0.62
CA ARG A 386 -13.40 -13.05 -0.50
C ARG A 386 -14.90 -13.23 -0.30
N ASP A 387 -15.63 -13.35 -1.40
CA ASP A 387 -17.05 -13.68 -1.40
C ASP A 387 -17.89 -12.74 -0.51
N VAL A 388 -17.57 -11.43 -0.54
CA VAL A 388 -18.27 -10.39 0.23
C VAL A 388 -19.19 -9.54 -0.63
N ILE A 389 -20.27 -9.04 -0.04
CA ILE A 389 -21.27 -8.18 -0.69
C ILE A 389 -21.32 -6.84 0.05
N PRO A 390 -21.12 -5.69 -0.62
CA PRO A 390 -21.38 -4.39 -0.03
C PRO A 390 -22.88 -4.20 0.19
N VAL A 391 -23.28 -4.00 1.44
CA VAL A 391 -24.68 -3.79 1.83
C VAL A 391 -24.82 -2.49 2.63
N PRO A 392 -25.93 -1.75 2.47
CA PRO A 392 -26.20 -0.56 3.28
C PRO A 392 -26.45 -0.96 4.75
N SER A 393 -26.10 -0.07 5.67
CA SER A 393 -26.34 -0.18 7.11
C SER A 393 -26.86 1.16 7.63
N LYS A 394 -27.47 1.17 8.83
CA LYS A 394 -27.95 2.38 9.51
C LYS A 394 -26.91 3.50 9.52
N ASP A 395 -25.66 3.13 9.80
CA ASP A 395 -24.56 4.08 10.02
C ASP A 395 -23.63 4.20 8.79
N GLY A 396 -24.02 3.68 7.62
CA GLY A 396 -23.25 3.78 6.39
C GLY A 396 -23.31 2.51 5.53
N TRP A 397 -22.14 1.92 5.27
CA TRP A 397 -22.00 0.71 4.45
C TRP A 397 -21.15 -0.34 5.17
N GLN A 398 -21.39 -1.59 4.86
CA GLN A 398 -20.64 -2.73 5.40
C GLN A 398 -20.40 -3.79 4.32
N LEU A 399 -19.41 -4.66 4.53
CA LEU A 399 -19.13 -5.83 3.71
C LEU A 399 -19.59 -7.08 4.43
N ALA A 400 -20.61 -7.76 3.91
CA ALA A 400 -21.17 -8.97 4.49
C ALA A 400 -20.72 -10.22 3.73
N ASP A 401 -20.50 -11.32 4.44
CA ASP A 401 -20.21 -12.62 3.82
C ASP A 401 -21.40 -13.15 3.00
N ALA A 402 -21.19 -13.52 1.74
CA ALA A 402 -22.25 -14.00 0.85
C ALA A 402 -22.89 -15.32 1.31
N HIS A 403 -22.18 -16.12 2.09
CA HIS A 403 -22.65 -17.44 2.56
C HIS A 403 -23.26 -17.43 3.97
N ALA A 404 -23.31 -16.27 4.65
CA ALA A 404 -23.86 -16.20 5.99
C ALA A 404 -25.39 -16.50 6.05
N GLY A 405 -26.09 -16.44 4.92
CA GLY A 405 -27.52 -16.74 4.84
C GLY A 405 -27.89 -18.23 4.73
N ALA A 406 -26.94 -19.13 4.43
CA ALA A 406 -27.28 -20.52 4.08
C ALA A 406 -27.29 -21.51 5.25
N GLN A 407 -26.64 -21.20 6.38
CA GLN A 407 -26.52 -22.13 7.52
C GLN A 407 -27.56 -21.90 8.64
N ALA A 408 -28.33 -20.82 8.60
CA ALA A 408 -29.34 -20.53 9.63
C ALA A 408 -30.68 -21.26 9.41
N GLY A 409 -30.91 -21.85 8.23
CA GLY A 409 -32.18 -22.51 7.88
C GLY A 409 -32.26 -24.01 8.20
N ALA A 410 -31.19 -24.64 8.69
CA ALA A 410 -31.15 -26.10 8.88
C ALA A 410 -31.24 -26.56 10.35
N HIS A 411 -31.33 -25.62 11.31
CA HIS A 411 -31.43 -25.93 12.74
C HIS A 411 -32.69 -25.37 13.41
N ALA A 412 -33.64 -24.82 12.65
CA ALA A 412 -34.88 -24.26 13.20
C ALA A 412 -36.09 -25.22 13.18
N ASP A 413 -35.97 -26.42 12.58
CA ASP A 413 -37.08 -27.38 12.44
C ASP A 413 -36.92 -28.64 13.32
N ALA A 414 -36.28 -28.51 14.48
CA ALA A 414 -36.22 -29.57 15.48
C ALA A 414 -36.24 -28.97 16.88
N ASP A 415 -37.39 -28.43 17.28
CA ASP A 415 -37.91 -28.41 18.65
C ASP A 415 -39.20 -27.57 18.67
N ALA A 416 -40.29 -28.17 18.19
CA ALA A 416 -41.63 -27.65 18.38
C ALA A 416 -42.53 -28.82 18.79
N ASP A 417 -42.58 -29.10 20.08
CA ASP A 417 -43.74 -29.72 20.73
C ASP A 417 -43.72 -29.45 22.25
N ALA A 418 -44.93 -29.15 22.75
CA ALA A 418 -45.39 -29.11 24.14
C ALA A 418 -45.21 -27.81 24.96
N ASP A 419 -46.33 -27.06 24.93
CA ASP A 419 -47.13 -26.64 26.09
C ASP A 419 -47.30 -25.13 26.36
N ALA A 420 -48.57 -24.76 26.23
CA ALA A 420 -49.19 -23.47 26.40
C ALA A 420 -49.46 -23.11 27.86
N GLN A 421 -49.50 -21.81 28.19
CA GLN A 421 -50.69 -21.17 28.75
C GLN A 421 -50.55 -19.63 28.67
N ALA A 422 -51.68 -19.00 28.38
CA ALA A 422 -51.88 -17.62 27.94
C ALA A 422 -51.71 -16.53 29.02
N ASP A 423 -51.46 -15.28 28.56
CA ASP A 423 -52.38 -14.17 28.80
C ASP A 423 -52.23 -13.08 27.72
N SER A 424 -53.35 -12.47 27.35
CA SER A 424 -53.54 -11.60 26.19
C SER A 424 -53.88 -10.18 26.61
N THR A 425 -53.19 -9.16 26.08
CA THR A 425 -53.80 -7.84 25.81
C THR A 425 -53.07 -7.09 24.70
N ALA A 426 -53.85 -6.81 23.64
CA ALA A 426 -53.88 -5.62 22.77
C ALA A 426 -52.78 -5.38 21.71
N ASP A 427 -53.29 -5.30 20.46
CA ASP A 427 -52.70 -4.89 19.19
C ASP A 427 -52.09 -3.48 19.17
N GLU A 428 -50.88 -3.36 18.62
CA GLU A 428 -50.49 -2.32 17.66
C GLU A 428 -49.47 -2.93 16.66
N PRO A 429 -49.56 -2.68 15.34
CA PRO A 429 -48.64 -3.27 14.38
C PRO A 429 -47.33 -2.49 14.37
N ALA A 430 -46.29 -3.07 14.95
CA ALA A 430 -44.92 -2.58 14.81
C ALA A 430 -44.37 -2.94 13.42
N ASP A 431 -44.51 -2.01 12.47
CA ASP A 431 -43.67 -1.96 11.28
C ASP A 431 -42.26 -1.48 11.70
N GLY A 432 -41.49 -2.41 12.28
CA GLY A 432 -40.08 -2.22 12.61
C GLY A 432 -39.20 -2.86 11.55
N PRO A 433 -38.17 -2.18 11.01
CA PRO A 433 -37.23 -2.81 10.09
C PRO A 433 -36.49 -3.92 10.84
N ALA A 434 -36.42 -5.09 10.21
CA ALA A 434 -35.76 -6.28 10.71
C ALA A 434 -34.39 -5.96 11.32
N ASP A 435 -34.31 -6.06 12.64
CA ASP A 435 -33.06 -6.00 13.38
C ASP A 435 -32.25 -7.28 13.11
N ALA A 436 -30.93 -7.07 13.03
CA ALA A 436 -29.82 -8.00 12.87
C ALA A 436 -30.16 -9.50 12.73
N ARG A 437 -30.16 -10.00 11.48
CA ARG A 437 -29.91 -11.43 11.22
C ARG A 437 -28.42 -11.62 10.97
N THR A 438 -27.81 -12.38 11.86
CA THR A 438 -26.38 -12.55 12.12
C THR A 438 -25.64 -13.19 10.94
N GLY A 439 -25.35 -12.39 9.91
CA GLY A 439 -24.18 -12.57 9.07
C GLY A 439 -23.10 -11.59 9.52
N SER A 440 -21.87 -12.07 9.69
CA SER A 440 -20.72 -11.22 9.98
C SER A 440 -20.55 -10.17 8.89
N ALA A 441 -20.73 -8.92 9.25
CA ALA A 441 -20.49 -7.78 8.37
C ALA A 441 -19.41 -6.88 8.96
N LEU A 442 -18.48 -6.44 8.12
CA LEU A 442 -17.43 -5.50 8.48
C LEU A 442 -17.86 -4.08 8.08
N PRO A 443 -17.91 -3.11 9.01
CA PRO A 443 -18.21 -1.73 8.65
C PRO A 443 -17.14 -1.18 7.71
N ILE A 444 -17.55 -0.44 6.68
CA ILE A 444 -16.62 0.30 5.82
C ILE A 444 -16.14 1.53 6.59
N ALA A 445 -14.83 1.75 6.59
CA ALA A 445 -14.20 2.85 7.31
C ALA A 445 -14.77 4.21 6.85
N PRO A 446 -15.00 5.18 7.77
CA PRO A 446 -15.58 6.48 7.43
C PRO A 446 -14.84 7.23 6.31
N ALA A 447 -13.50 7.12 6.26
CA ALA A 447 -12.69 7.74 5.21
C ALA A 447 -13.09 7.23 3.81
N ALA A 448 -13.39 5.93 3.68
CA ALA A 448 -13.78 5.32 2.42
C ALA A 448 -15.19 5.71 1.96
N LEU A 449 -16.10 6.02 2.89
CA LEU A 449 -17.47 6.45 2.57
C LEU A 449 -17.51 7.74 1.76
N SER A 450 -16.53 8.63 1.98
CA SER A 450 -16.41 9.91 1.27
C SER A 450 -15.81 9.79 -0.14
N ARG A 451 -15.23 8.63 -0.49
CA ARG A 451 -14.49 8.45 -1.75
C ARG A 451 -15.40 7.89 -2.84
N PRO A 452 -15.20 8.27 -4.11
CA PRO A 452 -15.91 7.67 -5.24
C PRO A 452 -15.73 6.15 -5.37
N GLY A 453 -14.68 5.59 -4.75
CA GLY A 453 -14.38 4.16 -4.74
C GLY A 453 -15.50 3.28 -4.21
N LEU A 454 -16.27 3.75 -3.23
CA LEU A 454 -17.41 2.98 -2.70
C LEU A 454 -18.44 2.69 -3.79
N TRP A 455 -18.81 3.69 -4.58
CA TRP A 455 -19.79 3.51 -5.66
C TRP A 455 -19.27 2.61 -6.77
N LYS A 456 -17.96 2.63 -7.04
CA LYS A 456 -17.35 1.65 -7.95
C LYS A 456 -17.47 0.23 -7.39
N LEU A 457 -17.20 0.04 -6.11
CA LEU A 457 -17.32 -1.27 -5.46
C LEU A 457 -18.76 -1.80 -5.52
N VAL A 458 -19.74 -0.95 -5.21
CA VAL A 458 -21.16 -1.30 -5.30
C VAL A 458 -21.56 -1.65 -6.74
N ALA A 459 -21.11 -0.87 -7.71
CA ALA A 459 -21.39 -1.13 -9.12
C ALA A 459 -20.73 -2.43 -9.63
N LEU A 460 -19.49 -2.70 -9.22
CA LEU A 460 -18.77 -3.94 -9.55
C LEU A 460 -19.43 -5.17 -8.93
N SER A 461 -19.92 -5.05 -7.70
CA SER A 461 -20.65 -6.13 -7.05
C SER A 461 -21.97 -6.42 -7.73
N GLY A 462 -22.73 -5.39 -8.12
CA GLY A 462 -24.08 -5.58 -8.67
C GLY A 462 -25.02 -6.34 -7.72
N GLY A 463 -24.71 -6.39 -6.42
CA GLY A 463 -25.40 -7.22 -5.41
C GLY A 463 -24.87 -8.66 -5.29
N GLY A 464 -23.90 -9.06 -6.10
CA GLY A 464 -23.22 -10.35 -6.05
C GLY A 464 -21.91 -10.32 -5.25
N PRO A 465 -21.37 -11.51 -4.88
CA PRO A 465 -20.11 -11.62 -4.16
C PRO A 465 -18.93 -11.12 -4.99
N VAL A 466 -18.03 -10.38 -4.33
CA VAL A 466 -16.77 -9.88 -4.90
C VAL A 466 -15.60 -10.16 -3.98
N THR A 467 -14.40 -10.19 -4.55
CA THR A 467 -13.14 -10.20 -3.77
C THR A 467 -12.62 -8.77 -3.65
N VAL A 468 -12.26 -8.35 -2.44
CA VAL A 468 -11.86 -6.98 -2.13
C VAL A 468 -10.56 -7.00 -1.32
N PHE A 469 -9.57 -6.23 -1.75
CA PHE A 469 -8.36 -5.95 -0.98
C PHE A 469 -8.44 -4.56 -0.35
N GLY A 470 -8.01 -4.46 0.91
CA GLY A 470 -8.03 -3.21 1.66
C GLY A 470 -7.27 -3.31 2.97
N GLU A 471 -7.38 -2.27 3.78
CA GLU A 471 -6.81 -2.20 5.13
C GLU A 471 -7.93 -2.31 6.17
N LEU A 472 -7.82 -3.26 7.11
CA LEU A 472 -8.71 -3.33 8.27
C LEU A 472 -8.07 -2.59 9.44
N GLY A 473 -8.73 -1.55 9.94
CA GLY A 473 -8.31 -0.82 11.14
C GLY A 473 -9.40 -0.73 12.19
N HIS A 474 -9.10 -0.02 13.28
CA HIS A 474 -10.02 0.18 14.42
C HIS A 474 -11.36 0.84 14.06
N ARG A 475 -11.45 1.55 12.91
CA ARG A 475 -12.69 2.21 12.44
C ARG A 475 -13.42 1.45 11.34
N GLY A 476 -12.98 0.24 11.01
CA GLY A 476 -13.55 -0.58 9.93
C GLY A 476 -12.58 -0.85 8.79
N PHE A 477 -13.12 -1.40 7.72
CA PHE A 477 -12.37 -1.82 6.53
C PHE A 477 -12.32 -0.71 5.48
N ASP A 478 -11.13 -0.36 5.03
CA ASP A 478 -10.87 0.60 3.97
C ASP A 478 -10.57 -0.15 2.64
N PRO A 479 -11.54 -0.24 1.70
CA PRO A 479 -11.37 -0.96 0.44
C PRO A 479 -10.48 -0.17 -0.53
N PHE A 480 -9.43 -0.81 -1.04
CA PHE A 480 -8.46 -0.21 -1.97
C PHE A 480 -8.57 -0.74 -3.39
N ALA A 481 -8.92 -2.01 -3.56
CA ALA A 481 -9.10 -2.63 -4.87
C ALA A 481 -10.11 -3.78 -4.79
N ALA A 482 -10.79 -4.07 -5.89
CA ALA A 482 -11.70 -5.21 -6.01
C ALA A 482 -11.50 -5.92 -7.35
N TRP A 483 -11.69 -7.23 -7.36
CA TRP A 483 -11.69 -8.01 -8.60
C TRP A 483 -13.08 -8.00 -9.19
N ASP A 484 -13.16 -7.76 -10.50
CA ASP A 484 -14.37 -8.02 -11.26
C ASP A 484 -14.74 -9.51 -11.09
N PRO A 485 -15.98 -9.83 -10.71
CA PRO A 485 -16.41 -11.21 -10.52
C PRO A 485 -16.31 -12.08 -11.79
N GLY A 486 -16.07 -11.49 -12.97
CA GLY A 486 -15.90 -12.20 -14.23
C GLY A 486 -17.21 -12.83 -14.74
N GLU A 487 -17.25 -13.21 -16.02
CA GLU A 487 -18.33 -14.05 -16.54
C GLU A 487 -18.14 -15.47 -15.98
N ARG A 488 -19.18 -16.03 -15.36
CA ARG A 488 -19.17 -17.45 -14.98
C ARG A 488 -19.15 -18.29 -16.27
N GLU A 489 -18.02 -18.91 -16.61
CA GLU A 489 -18.03 -19.95 -17.63
C GLU A 489 -18.93 -21.11 -17.16
N GLU A 490 -19.79 -21.61 -18.06
CA GLU A 490 -20.58 -22.83 -17.87
C GLU A 490 -19.63 -24.03 -17.67
N GLY A 491 -19.20 -24.25 -16.42
CA GLY A 491 -18.17 -25.23 -16.08
C GLY A 491 -17.56 -25.08 -14.68
N GLY A 492 -17.90 -24.03 -13.93
CA GLY A 492 -17.53 -23.90 -12.50
C GLY A 492 -16.14 -23.33 -12.23
N GLY A 493 -15.41 -22.90 -13.26
CA GLY A 493 -14.18 -22.13 -13.11
C GLY A 493 -14.45 -20.63 -13.20
N THR A 494 -14.20 -19.88 -12.12
CA THR A 494 -14.12 -18.42 -12.18
C THR A 494 -12.73 -18.04 -12.71
N THR A 495 -12.65 -17.58 -13.96
CA THR A 495 -11.49 -16.81 -14.42
C THR A 495 -11.53 -15.47 -13.65
N GLY A 496 -10.56 -15.26 -12.75
CA GLY A 496 -10.55 -14.05 -11.92
C GLY A 496 -10.53 -12.80 -12.81
N GLY A 497 -11.55 -11.95 -12.70
CA GLY A 497 -11.69 -10.74 -13.51
C GLY A 497 -10.59 -9.71 -13.23
N SER A 498 -10.60 -8.62 -13.99
CA SER A 498 -9.59 -7.57 -13.86
C SER A 498 -9.62 -6.92 -12.47
N LEU A 499 -8.44 -6.52 -11.98
CA LEU A 499 -8.32 -5.81 -10.72
C LEU A 499 -8.65 -4.33 -10.90
N VAL A 500 -9.67 -3.85 -10.22
CA VAL A 500 -10.14 -2.46 -10.26
C VAL A 500 -9.69 -1.72 -9.01
N GLN A 501 -8.94 -0.63 -9.20
CA GLN A 501 -8.52 0.25 -8.11
C GLN A 501 -9.67 1.18 -7.65
N LEU A 502 -9.89 1.23 -6.34
CA LEU A 502 -10.94 2.00 -5.67
C LEU A 502 -10.44 3.32 -5.05
N VAL A 503 -9.13 3.44 -4.79
CA VAL A 503 -8.47 4.62 -4.21
C VAL A 503 -7.82 5.56 -5.20
#